data_AF-J9G7S6-F1
#
_entry.id   AF-J9G7S6-F1
#
_cell.length_a   1.000
_cell.length_b   1.000
_cell.length_c   1.000
_cell.angle_alpha   90.00
_cell.angle_beta   90.00
_cell.angle_gamma   90.00
#
_symmetry.space_group_name_H-M   'P 1'
#
loop_
_entity.id
_entity.type
_entity.pdbx_description
1 polymer ?
#
loop_
_entity_poly.entity_id
_entity_poly.type
_entity_poly.pdbx_seq_one_letter_code
_entity_poly.pdbx_strand_id
1 'polypeptide(L)' 'MDFAGRMIYNDKGEEVINFGKYKGRLVTEVLKLDPGYYSWIMNGDFPLNTKKMLTEIRLRDFNSK' A
#
# COMPACT_ATOMS: atom_id res chain seq x y z
N MET A 1 -4.34 8.54 4.62
CA MET A 1 -4.15 7.40 5.54
C MET A 1 -5.41 6.59 5.56
N ASP A 2 -5.32 5.26 5.61
CA ASP A 2 -6.51 4.42 5.72
C ASP A 2 -7.01 4.38 7.17
N PHE A 3 -8.33 4.28 7.37
CA PHE A 3 -8.95 4.23 8.70
C PHE A 3 -8.47 3.08 9.60
N ALA A 4 -7.87 2.03 9.04
CA ALA A 4 -7.31 0.92 9.80
C ALA A 4 -5.83 1.13 10.18
N GLY A 5 -5.21 2.24 9.78
CA GLY A 5 -3.82 2.57 10.09
C GLY A 5 -2.81 1.62 9.46
N ARG A 6 -3.15 0.96 8.36
CA ARG A 6 -2.31 0.01 7.62
C ARG A 6 -1.41 0.69 6.58
N MET A 7 -1.79 1.86 6.09
CA MET A 7 -1.01 2.73 5.22
C MET A 7 -1.02 4.16 5.77
N ILE A 8 0.17 4.62 6.15
CA ILE A 8 0.39 5.93 6.77
C ILE A 8 1.36 6.75 5.92
N TYR A 9 1.48 8.04 6.21
CA TYR A 9 2.56 8.86 5.64
C TYR A 9 3.77 8.83 6.57
N ASN A 10 4.96 8.70 6.00
CA ASN A 10 6.21 8.93 6.73
C ASN A 10 6.51 10.44 6.86
N ASP A 11 7.61 10.80 7.52
CA ASP A 11 8.03 12.20 7.72
C ASP A 11 8.34 12.96 6.42
N LYS A 12 8.50 12.23 5.31
CA LYS A 12 8.74 12.77 3.96
C LYS A 12 7.45 12.94 3.15
N GLY A 13 6.29 12.59 3.72
CA GLY A 13 5.00 12.65 3.03
C GLY A 13 4.76 11.50 2.06
N GLU A 14 5.48 10.38 2.20
CA GLU A 14 5.34 9.21 1.32
C GLU A 14 4.50 8.11 1.98
N GLU A 15 3.66 7.42 1.22
CA GLU A 15 2.85 6.32 1.72
C GLU A 15 3.70 5.09 2.08
N VAL A 16 3.68 4.71 3.34
CA VAL A 16 4.37 3.53 3.88
C VAL A 16 3.38 2.53 4.46
N ILE A 17 3.74 1.25 4.34
CA ILE A 17 3.03 0.15 5.00
C ILE A 17 3.31 0.20 6.50
N ASN A 18 2.29 0.10 7.34
CA ASN A 18 2.42 0.15 8.80
C ASN A 18 2.21 -1.20 9.50
N PHE A 19 2.18 -2.30 8.75
CA PHE A 19 1.90 -3.65 9.27
C PHE A 19 2.66 -4.76 8.53
N GLY A 20 2.70 -5.95 9.12
CA GLY A 20 3.23 -7.16 8.49
C GLY A 20 4.72 -7.08 8.13
N LYS A 21 5.13 -7.94 7.19
CA LYS A 21 6.53 -8.13 6.75
C LYS A 21 7.20 -6.86 6.22
N TYR A 22 6.42 -5.97 5.59
CA TYR A 22 6.93 -4.77 4.91
C TYR A 22 6.69 -3.48 5.69
N LYS A 23 6.43 -3.55 7.00
CA LYS A 23 6.26 -2.38 7.85
C LYS A 23 7.43 -1.39 7.70
N GLY A 24 7.12 -0.11 7.51
CA GLY A 24 8.06 0.99 7.30
C GLY A 24 8.52 1.16 5.85
N ARG A 25 8.17 0.26 4.93
CA ARG A 25 8.54 0.38 3.52
C ARG A 25 7.51 1.15 2.70
N LEU A 26 7.97 1.81 1.64
CA LEU A 26 7.12 2.48 0.67
C LEU A 26 6.17 1.49 0.00
N VAL A 27 4.90 1.87 -0.10
CA VAL A 27 3.88 1.04 -0.75
C VAL A 27 4.27 0.78 -2.22
N THR A 28 4.75 1.81 -2.93
CA THR A 28 5.17 1.71 -4.33
C THR A 28 6.39 0.79 -4.52
N GLU A 29 7.37 0.83 -3.61
CA GLU A 29 8.53 -0.07 -3.63
C GLU A 29 8.08 -1.52 -3.46
N VAL A 30 7.22 -1.78 -2.47
CA VAL A 30 6.74 -3.14 -2.17
C VAL A 30 5.91 -3.70 -3.32
N LEU A 31 5.06 -2.89 -3.96
CA LEU A 31 4.29 -3.32 -5.13
C LEU A 31 5.17 -3.66 -6.35
N LYS A 32 6.35 -3.04 -6.47
CA LYS A 32 7.35 -3.36 -7.51
C LYS A 32 8.17 -4.60 -7.15
N LEU A 33 8.59 -4.70 -5.90
CA LEU A 33 9.43 -5.79 -5.39
C LEU A 33 8.66 -7.11 -5.30
N ASP A 34 7.40 -7.05 -4.86
CA ASP A 34 6.53 -8.19 -4.60
C ASP A 34 5.13 -7.93 -5.17
N PRO A 35 4.93 -8.15 -6.48
CA PRO A 35 3.62 -7.98 -7.12
C PRO A 35 2.52 -8.86 -6.51
N GLY A 36 2.89 -9.99 -5.88
CA GLY A 36 1.97 -10.90 -5.21
C GLY A 36 1.37 -10.29 -3.93
N TYR A 37 2.07 -9.35 -3.30
CA TYR A 37 1.59 -8.63 -2.13
C TYR A 37 0.29 -7.86 -2.40
N TYR A 38 0.14 -7.30 -3.61
CA TYR A 38 -1.12 -6.69 -4.04
C TYR A 38 -2.27 -7.69 -4.01
N SER A 39 -2.10 -8.84 -4.66
CA SER A 39 -3.13 -9.89 -4.73
C SER A 39 -3.47 -10.44 -3.35
N TRP A 40 -2.48 -10.58 -2.46
CA TRP A 40 -2.70 -11.00 -1.08
C TRP A 40 -3.60 -10.01 -0.31
N ILE A 41 -3.35 -8.70 -0.42
CA ILE A 41 -4.21 -7.69 0.22
C ILE A 41 -5.61 -7.70 -0.41
N MET A 42 -5.71 -7.78 -1.74
CA MET A 42 -7.00 -7.72 -2.44
C MET A 42 -7.89 -8.93 -2.14
N ASN A 43 -7.30 -10.11 -2.01
CA ASN A 43 -8.04 -11.35 -1.71
C ASN A 43 -8.18 -11.62 -0.21
N GLY A 44 -7.34 -11.00 0.63
CA GLY A 44 -7.39 -11.14 2.08
C GLY A 44 -8.56 -10.38 2.72
N ASP A 45 -8.78 -10.67 4.00
CA ASP A 45 -9.76 -9.99 4.84
C ASP A 45 -9.24 -8.62 5.32
N PHE A 46 -9.17 -7.69 4.37
CA PHE A 46 -8.83 -6.30 4.61
C PHE A 46 -10.06 -5.42 4.37
N PRO A 47 -10.25 -4.36 5.17
CA PRO A 47 -11.36 -3.45 4.98
C PRO A 47 -11.21 -2.72 3.65
N LEU A 48 -12.36 -2.39 3.06
CA LEU A 48 -12.45 -1.92 1.68
C LEU A 48 -11.63 -0.65 1.42
N ASN A 49 -11.50 0.21 2.43
CA ASN A 49 -10.68 1.42 2.34
C ASN A 49 -9.18 1.11 2.18
N THR A 50 -8.65 0.09 2.87
CA THR A 50 -7.25 -0.35 2.69
C THR A 50 -7.05 -0.87 1.26
N LYS A 51 -7.99 -1.68 0.75
CA LYS A 51 -7.93 -2.17 -0.64
C LYS A 51 -7.98 -1.02 -1.66
N LYS A 52 -8.92 -0.10 -1.50
CA LYS A 52 -9.06 1.10 -2.36
C LYS A 52 -7.79 1.95 -2.38
N MET A 53 -7.26 2.30 -1.21
CA MET A 53 -6.05 3.13 -1.10
C MET A 53 -4.84 2.45 -1.75
N LEU A 54 -4.69 1.12 -1.61
CA LEU A 54 -3.62 0.37 -2.27
C LEU A 54 -3.73 0.43 -3.79
N THR A 55 -4.94 0.25 -4.33
CA THR A 55 -5.20 0.36 -5.77
C THR A 55 -4.95 1.78 -6.29
N GLU A 56 -5.35 2.81 -5.56
CA GLU A 56 -5.08 4.21 -5.94
C GLU A 56 -3.59 4.50 -6.03
N ILE A 57 -2.79 4.08 -5.04
CA ILE A 57 -1.33 4.23 -5.06
C ILE A 57 -0.74 3.52 -6.28
N ARG A 58 -1.18 2.30 -6.57
CA ARG A 58 -0.73 1.52 -7.73
C ARG A 58 -1.02 2.23 -9.06
N LEU A 59 -2.23 2.78 -9.21
CA LEU A 59 -2.63 3.49 -10.43
C LEU A 59 -1.87 4.81 -10.60
N ARG A 60 -1.64 5.55 -9.50
CA ARG A 60 -0.82 6.77 -9.53
C ARG A 60 0.62 6.48 -9.97
N ASP A 61 1.25 5.45 -9.41
CA ASP A 61 2.61 5.04 -9.78
C ASP A 61 2.69 4.56 -11.25
N PHE A 62 1.64 3.89 -11.75
CA PHE A 62 1.57 3.47 -13.15
C PHE A 62 1.45 4.65 -14.12
N ASN A 63 0.63 5.65 -13.80
CA ASN A 63 0.40 6.82 -14.66
C ASN A 63 1.49 7.90 -14.55
N SER A 64 2.36 7.83 -13.54
CA SER A 64 3.47 8.77 -13.33
C SER A 64 4.77 8.32 -14.04
N LYS A 65 4.72 7.23 -14.81
CA LYS A 65 5.76 6.79 -15.74
C LYS A 65 5.46 7.28 -17.15
#